data_AF-A0A938M2R1-F1
#
_entry.id   AF-A0A938M2R1-F1
#
_cell.length_a   1.000
_cell.length_b   1.000
_cell.length_c   1.000
_cell.angle_alpha   90.00
_cell.angle_beta   90.00
_cell.angle_gamma   90.00
#
_symmetry.space_group_name_H-M   'P 1'
#
loop_
_entity.id
_entity.type
_entity.pdbx_description
1 polymer ?
#
loop_
_entity_poly.entity_id
_entity_poly.type
_entity_poly.pdbx_seq_one_letter_code
_entity_poly.pdbx_strand_id
1 'polypeptide(L)'
;MCYPEPEGNSLDKLGLGDFALTMPSRRRSLRMTPEARRAVAEISDVSPDSVMCPPIATGGIQDMNGKRKKATVKRIVVSVKEAHECKVHRPGDQIVFDCVGDASVRLSGTICLGALTSLMPKVYAFHHNARFRWAEEADAVVHACPDPKTPVVFEVRREFE
;
A
#
# COMPACT_ATOMS: atom_id res chain seq x y z
N MET A 1 -26.29 -24.74 -8.14
CA MET A 1 -25.30 -25.66 -7.53
C MET A 1 -24.82 -25.02 -6.24
N CYS A 2 -25.37 -25.52 -5.14
CA CYS A 2 -25.00 -25.16 -3.77
C CYS A 2 -23.86 -26.10 -3.34
N TYR A 3 -22.88 -25.60 -2.59
CA TYR A 3 -21.84 -26.44 -2.00
C TYR A 3 -22.45 -27.33 -0.91
N PRO A 4 -21.97 -28.59 -0.73
CA PRO A 4 -22.42 -29.44 0.36
C PRO A 4 -21.83 -28.97 1.69
N GLU A 5 -22.61 -29.13 2.75
CA GLU A 5 -22.22 -28.80 4.13
C GLU A 5 -21.08 -29.71 4.62
N PRO A 6 -20.10 -29.17 5.38
CA PRO A 6 -19.07 -30.00 5.99
C PRO A 6 -19.66 -30.77 7.18
N GLU A 7 -19.63 -32.11 7.08
CA GLU A 7 -19.97 -33.00 8.17
C GLU A 7 -19.10 -32.73 9.41
N GLY A 8 -19.79 -32.56 10.54
CA GLY A 8 -19.34 -32.93 11.89
C GLY A 8 -17.92 -32.51 12.28
N ASN A 9 -17.79 -31.32 12.83
CA ASN A 9 -16.53 -30.87 13.42
C ASN A 9 -16.15 -31.79 14.60
N SER A 10 -14.97 -32.38 14.54
CA SER A 10 -14.39 -33.30 15.53
C SER A 10 -14.20 -32.73 16.97
N LEU A 11 -14.71 -31.52 17.23
CA LEU A 11 -14.58 -30.80 18.49
C LEU A 11 -15.59 -31.24 19.57
N ASP A 12 -16.68 -31.92 19.20
CA ASP A 12 -17.66 -32.41 20.18
C ASP A 12 -17.16 -33.58 21.02
N LYS A 13 -16.06 -34.25 20.61
CA LYS A 13 -15.44 -35.35 21.37
C LYS A 13 -14.56 -34.88 22.54
N LEU A 14 -14.36 -33.56 22.70
CA LEU A 14 -13.52 -33.00 23.77
C LEU A 14 -14.29 -32.23 24.85
N GLY A 15 -15.64 -32.24 24.82
CA GLY A 15 -16.45 -31.70 25.92
C GLY A 15 -16.29 -30.19 26.16
N LEU A 16 -16.08 -29.39 25.11
CA LEU A 16 -15.89 -27.94 25.17
C LEU A 16 -17.12 -27.16 24.66
N GLY A 17 -18.33 -27.67 24.90
CA GLY A 17 -19.58 -27.10 24.39
C GLY A 17 -19.98 -25.75 24.96
N ASP A 18 -19.46 -25.34 26.12
CA ASP A 18 -20.02 -24.19 26.87
C ASP A 18 -19.00 -23.09 27.22
N PHE A 19 -18.05 -22.78 26.32
CA PHE A 19 -17.07 -21.70 26.55
C PHE A 19 -17.29 -20.44 25.70
N ALA A 20 -18.51 -20.25 25.19
CA ALA A 20 -18.91 -19.01 24.53
C ALA A 20 -20.05 -18.36 25.32
N LEU A 21 -20.00 -17.04 25.47
CA LEU A 21 -20.97 -16.18 26.17
C LEU A 21 -20.75 -16.02 27.69
N THR A 22 -19.62 -15.40 28.05
CA THR A 22 -19.57 -14.24 28.97
C THR A 22 -18.10 -13.81 29.13
N MET A 23 -17.65 -12.84 28.34
CA MET A 23 -16.41 -12.13 28.63
C MET A 23 -16.72 -10.94 29.54
N PRO A 24 -16.42 -10.98 30.85
CA PRO A 24 -16.26 -9.76 31.61
C PRO A 24 -15.00 -9.05 31.15
N SER A 25 -15.09 -7.75 30.90
CA SER A 25 -14.00 -6.82 30.60
C SER A 25 -13.03 -6.67 31.78
N ARG A 26 -12.37 -7.76 32.19
CA ARG A 26 -11.26 -7.69 33.15
C ARG A 26 -10.02 -7.26 32.37
N ARG A 27 -9.72 -5.95 32.40
CA ARG A 27 -8.32 -5.48 32.33
C ARG A 27 -7.59 -6.10 33.51
N ARG A 28 -7.10 -7.34 33.34
CA ARG A 28 -6.14 -7.91 34.27
C ARG A 28 -4.87 -7.11 34.03
N SER A 29 -4.56 -6.17 34.93
CA SER A 29 -3.28 -5.48 34.92
C SER A 29 -2.21 -6.54 35.13
N LEU A 30 -1.68 -7.09 34.04
CA LEU A 30 -0.47 -7.89 34.09
C LEU A 30 0.60 -6.92 34.57
N ARG A 31 0.96 -6.99 35.87
CA ARG A 31 2.19 -6.36 36.34
C ARG A 31 3.31 -7.09 35.60
N MET A 32 3.79 -6.47 34.53
CA MET A 32 4.94 -6.98 33.79
C MET A 32 6.08 -7.22 34.77
N THR A 33 6.73 -8.38 34.65
CA THR A 33 7.95 -8.67 35.38
C THR A 33 9.03 -7.65 35.02
N PRO A 34 10.00 -7.38 35.90
CA PRO A 34 11.10 -6.46 35.61
C PRO A 34 11.85 -6.82 34.32
N GLU A 35 11.99 -8.12 34.03
CA GLU A 35 12.60 -8.64 32.80
C GLU A 35 11.77 -8.31 31.56
N ALA A 36 10.45 -8.50 31.62
CA ALA A 36 9.56 -8.14 30.50
C ALA A 36 9.54 -6.62 30.27
N ARG A 37 9.69 -5.80 31.32
CA ARG A 37 9.83 -4.35 31.17
C ARG A 37 11.15 -3.97 30.50
N ARG A 38 12.26 -4.65 30.84
CA ARG A 38 13.56 -4.45 30.19
C ARG A 38 13.53 -4.82 28.71
N ALA A 39 12.94 -5.97 28.37
CA ALA A 39 12.81 -6.40 26.98
C ALA A 39 11.98 -5.41 26.15
N VAL A 40 10.88 -4.88 26.70
CA VAL A 40 10.09 -3.85 25.99
C VAL A 40 10.84 -2.52 25.92
N ALA A 41 11.61 -2.14 26.94
CA ALA A 41 12.44 -0.95 26.91
C ALA A 41 13.52 -1.02 25.81
N GLU A 42 14.22 -2.16 25.70
CA GLU A 42 15.22 -2.40 24.64
C GLU A 42 14.61 -2.36 23.23
N ILE A 43 13.37 -2.80 23.06
CA ILE A 43 12.65 -2.71 21.77
C ILE A 43 12.20 -1.27 21.48
N SER A 44 11.94 -0.47 22.52
CA SER A 44 11.46 0.91 22.38
C SER A 44 12.53 1.97 22.17
N ASP A 45 13.82 1.61 22.24
CA ASP A 45 14.95 2.52 21.97
C ASP A 45 15.21 2.78 20.47
N VAL A 46 14.22 2.52 19.61
CA VAL A 46 14.20 3.07 18.25
C VAL A 46 13.75 4.52 18.35
N SER A 47 14.71 5.42 18.56
CA SER A 47 14.50 6.87 18.50
C SER A 47 13.73 7.24 17.21
N PRO A 48 12.69 8.09 17.27
CA PRO A 48 12.00 8.60 16.09
C PRO A 48 12.95 9.26 15.08
N ASP A 49 14.09 9.76 15.55
CA ASP A 49 15.12 10.40 14.71
C ASP A 49 15.90 9.38 13.86
N SER A 50 15.85 8.09 14.19
CA SER A 50 16.47 7.03 13.37
C SER A 50 15.66 6.74 12.11
N VAL A 51 14.39 7.15 12.07
CA VAL A 51 13.53 7.13 10.87
C VAL A 51 13.51 8.52 10.25
N MET A 52 14.69 9.13 10.04
CA MET A 52 14.80 10.26 9.13
C MET A 52 14.53 9.76 7.70
N CYS A 53 13.27 9.86 7.27
CA CYS A 53 12.99 9.98 5.84
C CYS A 53 13.78 11.22 5.36
N PRO A 54 14.71 11.07 4.40
CA PRO A 54 15.41 12.22 3.85
C PRO A 54 14.36 13.22 3.33
N PRO A 55 14.59 14.53 3.48
CA PRO A 55 13.66 15.53 2.99
C PRO A 55 13.37 15.24 1.52
N ILE A 56 12.09 15.02 1.20
CA ILE A 56 11.64 14.80 -0.17
C ILE A 56 12.12 16.01 -0.96
N ALA A 57 13.07 15.79 -1.88
CA ALA A 57 13.57 16.80 -2.79
C ALA A 57 12.41 17.19 -3.72
N THR A 58 11.59 18.13 -3.25
CA THR A 58 10.58 18.82 -4.02
C THR A 58 11.33 19.63 -5.07
N GLY A 59 11.59 19.00 -6.22
CA GLY A 59 12.02 19.73 -7.40
C GLY A 59 10.86 20.60 -7.85
N GLY A 60 10.77 21.79 -7.25
CA GLY A 60 9.81 22.81 -7.63
C GLY A 60 10.17 23.36 -9.01
N ILE A 61 9.15 23.56 -9.83
CA ILE A 61 9.23 24.36 -11.04
C ILE A 61 9.42 25.81 -10.57
N GLN A 62 10.55 26.43 -10.93
CA GLN A 62 10.82 27.82 -10.57
C GLN A 62 10.01 28.71 -11.53
N ASP A 63 9.07 29.50 -11.00
CA ASP A 63 8.50 30.59 -11.77
C ASP A 63 9.57 31.70 -11.94
N MET A 64 9.47 32.50 -13.01
CA MET A 64 10.37 33.63 -13.28
C MET A 64 10.29 34.75 -12.22
N ASN A 65 9.59 34.52 -11.10
CA ASN A 65 9.36 35.47 -10.02
C ASN A 65 9.93 34.98 -8.66
N GLY A 66 10.74 33.91 -8.67
CA GLY A 66 11.44 33.42 -7.47
C GLY A 66 10.54 32.75 -6.43
N LYS A 67 9.25 32.52 -6.73
CA LYS A 67 8.32 31.79 -5.86
C LYS A 67 8.25 30.34 -6.34
N ARG A 68 8.74 29.40 -5.53
CA ARG A 68 8.58 27.96 -5.81
C ARG A 68 7.10 27.61 -5.71
N LYS A 69 6.39 27.55 -6.85
CA LYS A 69 5.07 26.93 -6.88
C LYS A 69 5.27 25.43 -6.79
N LYS A 70 4.66 24.82 -5.78
CA LYS A 70 4.66 23.37 -5.64
C LYS A 70 3.69 22.84 -6.69
N ALA A 71 4.21 22.23 -7.75
CA ALA A 71 3.38 21.61 -8.78
C ALA A 71 2.52 20.53 -8.11
N THR A 72 1.21 20.67 -8.24
CA THR A 72 0.24 19.72 -7.68
C THR A 72 0.01 18.62 -8.70
N VAL A 73 0.10 17.36 -8.26
CA VAL A 73 -0.18 16.22 -9.13
C VAL A 73 -1.70 16.10 -9.25
N LYS A 74 -2.22 16.16 -10.49
CA LYS A 74 -3.65 16.05 -10.76
C LYS A 74 -4.05 14.61 -11.04
N ARG A 75 -3.20 13.89 -11.77
CA ARG A 75 -3.50 12.56 -12.27
C ARG A 75 -2.27 11.68 -12.28
N ILE A 76 -2.46 10.41 -11.95
CA ILE A 76 -1.47 9.36 -12.09
C ILE A 76 -2.05 8.30 -13.03
N VAL A 77 -1.40 8.10 -14.18
CA VAL A 77 -1.81 7.14 -15.21
C VAL A 77 -0.93 5.90 -15.09
N VAL A 78 -1.56 4.74 -15.00
CA VAL A 78 -0.89 3.45 -15.01
C VAL A 78 -1.21 2.75 -16.33
N SER A 79 -0.21 2.54 -17.16
CA SER A 79 -0.31 1.82 -18.43
C SER A 79 0.29 0.42 -18.31
N VAL A 80 -0.33 -0.56 -18.95
CA VAL A 80 0.23 -1.92 -19.04
C VAL A 80 1.12 -2.02 -20.27
N LYS A 81 2.43 -2.22 -20.07
CA LYS A 81 3.39 -2.42 -21.17
C LYS A 81 3.37 -3.87 -21.66
N GLU A 82 3.50 -4.80 -20.73
CA GLU A 82 3.64 -6.23 -21.02
C GLU A 82 2.80 -7.02 -20.03
N ALA A 83 2.17 -8.10 -20.50
CA ALA A 83 1.41 -9.01 -19.64
C ALA A 83 1.63 -10.44 -20.10
N HIS A 84 2.13 -11.28 -19.18
CA HIS A 84 2.30 -12.71 -19.42
C HIS A 84 1.20 -13.49 -18.70
N GLU A 85 0.30 -14.08 -19.47
CA GLU A 85 -0.74 -15.01 -18.99
C GLU A 85 -1.66 -14.46 -17.87
N CYS A 86 -1.75 -13.14 -17.72
CA CYS A 86 -2.67 -12.51 -16.78
C CYS A 86 -4.11 -12.59 -17.31
N LYS A 87 -5.05 -13.01 -16.45
CA LYS A 87 -6.48 -13.10 -16.80
C LYS A 87 -7.20 -11.76 -16.79
N VAL A 88 -6.67 -10.78 -16.05
CA VAL A 88 -7.33 -9.49 -15.78
C VAL A 88 -6.79 -8.39 -16.68
N HIS A 89 -5.46 -8.31 -16.81
CA HIS A 89 -4.78 -7.20 -17.48
C HIS A 89 -4.25 -7.60 -18.85
N ARG A 90 -4.39 -6.70 -19.83
CA ARG A 90 -3.85 -6.84 -21.19
C ARG A 90 -2.92 -5.68 -21.52
N PRO A 91 -1.93 -5.88 -22.42
CA PRO A 91 -1.09 -4.79 -22.90
C PRO A 91 -1.95 -3.70 -23.54
N GLY A 92 -1.71 -2.44 -23.16
CA GLY A 92 -2.49 -1.28 -23.59
C GLY A 92 -3.64 -0.87 -22.67
N ASP A 93 -3.97 -1.67 -21.64
CA ASP A 93 -4.91 -1.22 -20.61
C ASP A 93 -4.36 0.00 -19.87
N GLN A 94 -5.26 0.94 -19.55
CA GLN A 94 -4.95 2.14 -18.79
C GLN A 94 -5.83 2.24 -17.56
N ILE A 95 -5.20 2.52 -16.42
CA ILE A 95 -5.84 2.71 -15.13
C ILE A 95 -5.47 4.11 -14.66
N VAL A 96 -6.47 4.93 -14.37
CA VAL A 96 -6.27 6.33 -14.04
C VAL A 96 -6.62 6.56 -12.57
N PHE A 97 -5.69 7.17 -11.86
CA PHE A 97 -5.85 7.65 -10.49
C PHE A 97 -5.96 9.17 -10.54
N ASP A 98 -7.16 9.70 -10.43
CA ASP A 98 -7.41 11.15 -10.36
C ASP A 98 -7.32 11.61 -8.90
N CYS A 99 -6.38 12.51 -8.61
CA CYS A 99 -6.17 13.04 -7.28
C CYS A 99 -7.26 14.09 -6.95
N VAL A 100 -8.11 13.79 -5.98
CA VAL A 100 -9.20 14.68 -5.53
C VAL A 100 -8.83 15.23 -4.16
N GLY A 101 -8.24 16.43 -4.15
CA GLY A 101 -7.71 17.05 -2.94
C GLY A 101 -6.49 16.31 -2.37
N ASP A 102 -6.20 16.55 -1.08
CA ASP A 102 -4.92 16.14 -0.49
C ASP A 102 -4.90 14.68 -0.01
N ALA A 103 -6.06 14.09 0.25
CA ALA A 103 -6.19 12.79 0.93
C ALA A 103 -7.03 11.75 0.19
N SER A 104 -7.62 12.09 -0.97
CA SER A 104 -8.49 11.18 -1.69
C SER A 104 -8.09 11.04 -3.16
N VAL A 105 -8.24 9.83 -3.68
CA VAL A 105 -7.93 9.48 -5.08
C VAL A 105 -9.11 8.72 -5.63
N ARG A 106 -9.57 9.13 -6.82
CA ARG A 106 -10.59 8.41 -7.58
C ARG A 106 -9.91 7.47 -8.56
N LEU A 107 -10.24 6.19 -8.46
CA LEU A 107 -9.75 5.16 -9.37
C LEU A 107 -10.74 4.96 -10.51
N SER A 108 -10.25 5.05 -11.74
CA SER A 108 -11.00 4.80 -12.97
C SER A 108 -10.32 3.68 -13.76
N GLY A 109 -11.04 2.58 -13.97
CA GLY A 109 -10.54 1.40 -14.68
C GLY A 109 -10.62 0.12 -13.86
N THR A 110 -10.16 -0.98 -14.44
CA THR A 110 -10.19 -2.30 -13.81
C THR A 110 -8.78 -2.71 -13.39
N ILE A 111 -8.62 -3.08 -12.12
CA ILE A 111 -7.35 -3.56 -11.58
C ILE A 111 -7.56 -4.72 -10.63
N CYS A 112 -6.68 -5.73 -10.70
CA CYS A 112 -6.73 -6.83 -9.74
C CYS A 112 -6.24 -6.36 -8.36
N LEU A 113 -6.79 -6.93 -7.28
CA LEU A 113 -6.43 -6.50 -5.92
C LEU A 113 -4.93 -6.65 -5.63
N GLY A 114 -4.28 -7.71 -6.11
CA GLY A 114 -2.85 -7.93 -5.90
C GLY A 114 -1.96 -6.89 -6.59
N ALA A 115 -2.32 -6.49 -7.82
CA ALA A 115 -1.61 -5.40 -8.50
C ALA A 115 -1.89 -4.06 -7.81
N LEU A 116 -3.13 -3.80 -7.41
CA LEU A 116 -3.50 -2.57 -6.71
C LEU A 116 -2.69 -2.40 -5.43
N THR A 117 -2.69 -3.39 -4.53
CA THR A 117 -1.96 -3.30 -3.25
C THR A 117 -0.46 -3.10 -3.45
N SER A 118 0.14 -3.72 -4.48
CA SER A 118 1.55 -3.57 -4.82
C SER A 118 1.89 -2.23 -5.46
N LEU A 119 0.96 -1.65 -6.24
CA LEU A 119 1.11 -0.34 -6.89
C LEU A 119 0.88 0.84 -5.94
N MET A 120 0.00 0.67 -4.95
CA MET A 120 -0.40 1.74 -4.03
C MET A 120 0.76 2.51 -3.39
N PRO A 121 1.87 1.88 -2.92
CA PRO A 121 3.01 2.62 -2.38
C PRO A 121 3.63 3.60 -3.39
N LYS A 122 3.70 3.21 -4.67
CA LYS A 122 4.26 4.08 -5.73
C LYS A 122 3.30 5.20 -6.10
N VAL A 123 2.00 4.89 -6.22
CA VAL A 123 0.95 5.89 -6.47
C VAL A 123 0.91 6.91 -5.34
N TYR A 124 0.97 6.47 -4.09
CA TYR A 124 0.99 7.33 -2.91
C TYR A 124 2.23 8.22 -2.87
N ALA A 125 3.41 7.68 -3.16
CA ALA A 125 4.63 8.47 -3.26
C ALA A 125 4.52 9.54 -4.36
N PHE A 126 3.97 9.20 -5.53
CA PHE A 126 3.75 10.17 -6.59
C PHE A 126 2.71 11.24 -6.25
N HIS A 127 1.64 10.89 -5.53
CA HIS A 127 0.65 11.83 -5.01
C HIS A 127 1.31 12.92 -4.14
N HIS A 128 2.31 12.54 -3.34
CA HIS A 128 3.10 13.46 -2.53
C HIS A 128 4.31 14.07 -3.26
N ASN A 129 4.34 14.00 -4.59
CA ASN A 129 5.39 14.55 -5.44
C ASN A 129 6.80 13.98 -5.12
N ALA A 130 6.87 12.73 -4.66
CA ALA A 130 8.14 12.04 -4.42
C ALA A 130 8.83 11.71 -5.74
N ARG A 131 10.15 11.58 -5.70
CA ARG A 131 10.97 11.18 -6.85
C ARG A 131 11.73 9.92 -6.52
N PHE A 132 11.69 8.94 -7.41
CA PHE A 132 12.43 7.71 -7.27
C PHE A 132 13.82 7.88 -7.87
N ARG A 133 14.87 7.60 -7.10
CA ARG A 133 16.26 7.77 -7.56
C ARG A 133 16.64 6.83 -8.70
N TRP A 134 15.98 5.67 -8.77
CA TRP A 134 16.22 4.63 -9.78
C TRP A 134 15.30 4.76 -11.00
N ALA A 135 14.37 5.71 -11.00
CA ALA A 135 13.56 5.95 -12.19
C ALA A 135 14.39 6.72 -13.22
N GLU A 136 14.33 6.29 -14.48
CA GLU A 136 15.01 6.97 -15.60
C GLU A 136 14.41 8.36 -15.83
N GLU A 137 13.08 8.46 -15.73
CA GLU A 137 12.33 9.71 -15.80
C GLU A 137 11.82 10.09 -14.41
N ALA A 138 11.90 11.38 -14.06
CA ALA A 138 11.45 11.86 -12.75
C ALA A 138 9.95 11.63 -12.48
N ASP A 139 9.17 11.48 -13.55
CA ASP A 139 7.70 11.45 -13.55
C ASP A 139 7.13 10.11 -14.02
N ALA A 140 7.98 9.12 -14.32
CA ALA A 140 7.56 7.78 -14.71
C ALA A 140 8.38 6.70 -13.99
N VAL A 141 7.73 5.62 -13.57
CA VAL A 141 8.42 4.47 -12.94
C VAL A 141 7.79 3.17 -13.41
N VAL A 142 8.63 2.17 -13.63
CA VAL A 142 8.18 0.82 -13.98
C VAL A 142 7.89 0.02 -12.70
N HIS A 143 6.84 -0.79 -12.71
CA HIS A 143 6.43 -1.67 -11.63
C HIS A 143 6.03 -3.04 -12.17
N ALA A 144 6.60 -4.09 -11.60
CA ALA A 144 6.22 -5.46 -11.92
C ALA A 144 5.12 -5.93 -10.95
N CYS A 145 4.17 -6.71 -11.47
CA CYS A 145 3.17 -7.43 -10.70
C CYS A 145 3.87 -8.32 -9.64
N PRO A 146 3.34 -8.43 -8.42
CA PRO A 146 3.91 -9.30 -7.39
C PRO A 146 3.72 -10.79 -7.68
N ASP A 147 2.89 -11.18 -8.66
CA ASP A 147 2.70 -12.57 -9.04
C ASP A 147 3.86 -13.08 -9.90
N PRO A 148 4.64 -14.07 -9.42
CA PRO A 148 5.77 -14.62 -10.16
C PRO A 148 5.35 -15.51 -11.35
N LYS A 149 4.12 -16.04 -11.37
CA LYS A 149 3.65 -16.94 -12.44
C LYS A 149 3.11 -16.16 -13.63
N THR A 150 2.44 -15.04 -13.37
CA THR A 150 1.83 -14.20 -14.41
C THR A 150 2.34 -12.76 -14.33
N PRO A 151 3.64 -12.53 -14.61
CA PRO A 151 4.23 -11.20 -14.47
C PRO A 151 3.60 -10.22 -15.46
N VAL A 152 3.19 -9.06 -14.94
CA VAL A 152 2.70 -7.92 -15.71
C VAL A 152 3.58 -6.73 -15.40
N VAL A 153 4.01 -6.02 -16.44
CA VAL A 153 4.84 -4.83 -16.32
C VAL A 153 3.96 -3.61 -16.52
N PHE A 154 3.81 -2.83 -15.45
CA PHE A 154 3.10 -1.56 -15.43
C PHE A 154 4.10 -0.40 -15.53
N GLU A 155 3.73 0.63 -16.26
CA GLU A 155 4.37 1.94 -16.21
C GLU A 155 3.44 2.91 -15.50
N VAL A 156 3.93 3.52 -14.43
CA VAL A 156 3.19 4.51 -13.63
C VAL A 156 3.76 5.87 -13.97
N ARG A 157 2.93 6.75 -14.52
CA ARG A 157 3.30 8.10 -14.93
C ARG A 157 2.42 9.11 -14.21
N ARG A 158 2.98 10.23 -13.76
CA ARG A 158 2.22 11.34 -13.19
C ARG A 158 2.07 12.49 -14.17
N GLU A 159 0.95 13.18 -14.09
CA GLU A 159 0.62 14.37 -14.87
C GLU A 159 0.36 15.54 -13.91
N PHE A 160 1.02 16.67 -14.18
CA PHE A 160 0.87 17.92 -13.44
C PHE A 160 -0.13 18.85 -14.13
N GLU A 161 -0.69 19.77 -13.36
CA GLU A 161 -1.45 20.94 -13.85
C GLU A 161 -0.63 22.23 -13.77
#